data_AF-N8R9G8-F1
#
_entry.id   AF-N8R9G8-F1
#
_cell.length_a   1.000
_cell.length_b   1.000
_cell.length_c   1.000
_cell.angle_alpha   90.00
_cell.angle_beta   90.00
_cell.angle_gamma   90.00
#
_symmetry.space_group_name_H-M   'P 1'
#
loop_
_entity.id
_entity.type
_entity.pdbx_description
1 polymer ?
#
loop_
_entity_poly.entity_id
_entity_poly.type
_entity_poly.pdbx_seq_one_letter_code
_entity_poly.pdbx_strand_id
1 'polypeptide(L)'
;MIIRIVFLYIILILSRQVYAQDPLILGAEAYLSLDTWNTNERYNASHALMVPLHYAYKHNNQPLKKDFESNVSRFLKVGKNELNIRKKEERLSGLQYLYFLSEYVGLNENKELADYLLIQVRGIWNDIPAWQWGREPFNNMKERISWKLQANKDVGYKRIIIDEEFFSFGIAANLTNIYPKDSVLKEINEYALEVFKQRSNFEDGRWLFDKGNYDDYKDHAYAGYENKLVKEKRPLVNMVADSSHFFRIPKVLLSLQNSYPINSPNFDLYKNYRKGLTRQFLEKVVLIRNNKIYLTNYMDGRNGIYRWEYPTLGKNNGYGPYELTGSFSIGWWGFLENKEVSSLYYKYYRMLREKDENGLCQNIIEETKQKKRIINYRKFHNCVRIYNSYMASKL
;
A
#
# COMPACT_ATOMS: atom_id res chain seq x y z
N MET A 1 32.53 49.76 16.57
CA MET A 1 32.04 48.63 17.39
C MET A 1 30.58 48.28 17.12
N ILE A 2 29.69 49.27 16.95
CA ILE A 2 28.25 49.09 16.69
C ILE A 2 27.94 48.32 15.38
N ILE A 3 28.73 48.53 14.32
CA ILE A 3 28.53 47.86 13.01
C ILE A 3 28.79 46.33 13.08
N ARG A 4 29.70 45.86 13.94
CA ARG A 4 29.95 44.42 14.13
C ARG A 4 28.81 43.71 14.88
N ILE A 5 28.09 44.41 15.74
CA ILE A 5 26.97 43.85 16.51
C ILE A 5 25.73 43.68 15.62
N VAL A 6 25.48 44.62 14.71
CA VAL A 6 24.37 44.51 13.73
C VAL A 6 24.60 43.36 12.74
N PHE A 7 25.84 43.16 12.29
CA PHE A 7 26.16 42.04 11.38
C PHE A 7 26.02 40.66 12.04
N LEU A 8 26.39 40.54 13.32
CA LEU A 8 26.15 39.33 14.11
C LEU A 8 24.67 39.07 14.37
N TYR A 9 23.87 40.13 14.56
CA TYR A 9 22.41 40.01 14.70
C TYR A 9 21.72 39.59 13.40
N ILE A 10 22.19 40.08 12.24
CA ILE A 10 21.67 39.66 10.93
C ILE A 10 22.06 38.20 10.63
N ILE A 11 23.29 37.77 10.96
CA ILE A 11 23.69 36.36 10.85
C ILE A 11 22.90 35.47 11.83
N LEU A 12 22.57 35.95 13.03
CA LEU A 12 21.72 35.23 14.00
C LEU A 12 20.24 35.18 13.59
N ILE A 13 19.71 36.21 12.91
CA ILE A 13 18.35 36.19 12.36
C ILE A 13 18.28 35.31 11.10
N LEU A 14 19.32 35.32 10.25
CA LEU A 14 19.41 34.44 9.07
C LEU A 14 19.70 32.98 9.44
N SER A 15 20.44 32.71 10.52
CA SER A 15 20.63 31.35 11.05
C SER A 15 19.47 30.87 11.95
N ARG A 16 18.55 31.77 12.34
CA ARG A 16 17.26 31.44 12.96
C ARG A 16 16.11 31.23 11.97
N GLN A 17 16.38 31.27 10.66
CA GLN A 17 15.75 30.31 9.76
C GLN A 17 16.37 28.92 10.00
N VAL A 18 16.35 28.47 11.25
CA VAL A 18 16.33 27.05 11.57
C VAL A 18 15.15 26.54 10.77
N TYR A 19 15.45 25.73 9.75
CA TYR A 19 14.49 25.04 8.89
C TYR A 19 13.24 24.71 9.70
N ALA A 20 12.20 25.53 9.59
CA ALA A 20 10.93 25.22 10.18
C ALA A 20 10.50 23.96 9.45
N GLN A 21 10.66 22.80 10.10
CA GLN A 21 10.28 21.52 9.54
C GLN A 21 8.84 21.67 9.08
N ASP A 22 8.59 21.36 7.81
CA ASP A 22 7.23 21.37 7.31
C ASP A 22 6.44 20.37 8.16
N PRO A 23 5.47 20.83 8.98
CA PRO A 23 4.74 19.93 9.87
C PRO A 23 4.08 18.79 9.10
N LEU A 24 3.90 18.94 7.78
CA LEU A 24 3.27 17.99 6.89
C LEU A 24 4.09 16.71 6.62
N ILE A 25 5.40 16.68 6.92
CA ILE A 25 6.24 15.48 6.72
C ILE A 25 6.56 14.69 7.99
N LEU A 26 6.19 15.21 9.18
CA LEU A 26 6.58 14.64 10.48
C LEU A 26 6.24 13.15 10.61
N GLY A 27 5.05 12.73 10.15
CA GLY A 27 4.65 11.32 10.18
C GLY A 27 5.62 10.38 9.46
N ALA A 28 6.17 10.82 8.32
CA ALA A 28 7.12 10.04 7.54
C ALA A 28 8.51 10.04 8.20
N GLU A 29 8.98 11.19 8.69
CA GLU A 29 10.25 11.31 9.42
C GLU A 29 10.31 10.34 10.61
N ALA A 30 9.21 10.25 11.37
CA ALA A 30 9.17 9.38 12.54
C ALA A 30 9.38 7.91 12.17
N TYR A 31 8.68 7.42 11.14
CA TYR A 31 8.89 6.06 10.62
C TYR A 31 10.31 5.88 10.07
N LEU A 32 10.82 6.83 9.29
CA LEU A 32 12.16 6.77 8.70
C LEU A 32 13.28 6.83 9.74
N SER A 33 12.98 7.34 10.93
CA SER A 33 13.88 7.34 12.09
C SER A 33 14.05 5.96 12.74
N LEU A 34 13.14 5.02 12.46
CA LEU A 34 13.14 3.63 12.93
C LEU A 34 13.85 2.71 11.92
N ASP A 35 14.11 1.49 12.35
CA ASP A 35 14.55 0.40 11.48
C ASP A 35 13.30 -0.26 10.86
N THR A 36 12.88 0.30 9.74
CA THR A 36 11.62 -0.01 9.06
C THR A 36 11.53 -1.45 8.56
N TRP A 37 12.65 -2.18 8.50
CA TRP A 37 12.69 -3.59 8.13
C TRP A 37 12.42 -4.53 9.31
N ASN A 38 12.35 -4.04 10.56
CA ASN A 38 12.05 -4.87 11.73
C ASN A 38 10.68 -5.54 11.60
N THR A 39 10.56 -6.80 12.00
CA THR A 39 9.34 -7.62 11.84
C THR A 39 8.08 -6.98 12.39
N ASN A 40 8.19 -6.23 13.49
CA ASN A 40 7.08 -5.51 14.12
C ASN A 40 6.60 -4.27 13.34
N GLU A 41 7.50 -3.62 12.58
CA GLU A 41 7.20 -2.36 11.88
C GLU A 41 7.01 -2.53 10.38
N ARG A 42 7.69 -3.52 9.80
CA ARG A 42 7.84 -3.73 8.35
C ARG A 42 6.55 -3.55 7.57
N TYR A 43 5.48 -4.21 8.00
CA TYR A 43 4.19 -4.16 7.32
C TYR A 43 3.54 -2.76 7.39
N ASN A 44 3.54 -2.14 8.57
CA ASN A 44 2.91 -0.84 8.78
C ASN A 44 3.73 0.30 8.15
N ALA A 45 5.05 0.27 8.33
CA ALA A 45 5.98 1.23 7.74
C ALA A 45 5.85 1.25 6.21
N SER A 46 5.82 0.07 5.57
CA SER A 46 5.67 -0.03 4.10
C SER A 46 4.35 0.56 3.60
N HIS A 47 3.26 0.42 4.36
CA HIS A 47 1.97 1.06 4.02
C HIS A 47 2.05 2.57 4.20
N ALA A 48 2.57 3.00 5.34
CA ALA A 48 2.64 4.40 5.73
C ALA A 48 3.59 5.22 4.86
N LEU A 49 4.70 4.65 4.40
CA LEU A 49 5.76 5.38 3.71
C LEU A 49 5.61 5.42 2.18
N MET A 50 4.70 4.63 1.60
CA MET A 50 4.50 4.61 0.14
C MET A 50 4.10 5.97 -0.43
N VAL A 51 3.12 6.65 0.18
CA VAL A 51 2.69 7.99 -0.27
C VAL A 51 3.76 9.07 -0.01
N PRO A 52 4.35 9.16 1.20
CA PRO A 52 5.44 10.09 1.46
C PRO A 52 6.63 9.94 0.52
N LEU A 53 6.98 8.72 0.13
CA LEU A 53 8.04 8.45 -0.84
C LEU A 53 7.75 9.16 -2.17
N HIS A 54 6.60 8.87 -2.77
CA HIS A 54 6.21 9.47 -4.04
C HIS A 54 6.04 11.00 -3.94
N TYR A 55 5.52 11.49 -2.81
CA TYR A 55 5.43 12.93 -2.55
C TYR A 55 6.81 13.59 -2.53
N ALA A 56 7.78 13.00 -1.85
CA ALA A 56 9.13 13.54 -1.74
C ALA A 56 9.79 13.72 -3.10
N TYR A 57 9.67 12.74 -3.99
CA TYR A 57 10.23 12.80 -5.33
C TYR A 57 9.46 13.74 -6.25
N LYS A 58 8.12 13.69 -6.24
CA LYS A 58 7.27 14.56 -7.07
C LYS A 58 7.47 16.05 -6.77
N HIS A 59 7.61 16.41 -5.49
CA HIS A 59 7.76 17.81 -5.05
C HIS A 59 9.20 18.23 -4.75
N ASN A 60 10.16 17.37 -5.09
CA ASN A 60 11.59 17.60 -4.83
C ASN A 60 11.91 17.98 -3.37
N ASN A 61 11.23 17.36 -2.41
CA ASN A 61 11.44 17.61 -0.97
C ASN A 61 12.77 16.98 -0.53
N GLN A 62 13.83 17.79 -0.51
CA GLN A 62 15.20 17.36 -0.20
C GLN A 62 15.36 16.76 1.21
N PRO A 63 14.83 17.36 2.29
CA PRO A 63 14.89 16.76 3.62
C PRO A 63 14.33 15.33 3.65
N LEU A 64 13.12 15.13 3.10
CA LEU A 64 12.46 13.84 3.13
C LEU A 64 13.16 12.81 2.23
N LYS A 65 13.69 13.21 1.07
CA LYS A 65 14.54 12.35 0.22
C LYS A 65 15.76 11.84 0.99
N LYS A 66 16.45 12.73 1.71
CA LYS A 66 17.62 12.37 2.54
C LYS A 66 17.26 11.40 3.66
N ASP A 67 16.07 11.53 4.26
CA ASP A 67 15.60 10.59 5.28
C ASP A 67 15.35 9.19 4.70
N PHE A 68 14.78 9.10 3.49
CA PHE A 68 14.65 7.83 2.78
C PHE A 68 16.01 7.22 2.43
N GLU A 69 16.94 8.01 1.89
CA GLU A 69 18.31 7.58 1.57
C GLU A 69 19.03 7.04 2.82
N SER A 70 18.90 7.74 3.95
CA SER A 70 19.46 7.31 5.23
C SER A 70 18.84 5.99 5.71
N ASN A 71 17.52 5.85 5.64
CA ASN A 71 16.82 4.62 6.02
C ASN A 71 17.25 3.42 5.16
N VAL A 72 17.30 3.61 3.83
CA VAL A 72 17.73 2.58 2.88
C VAL A 72 19.20 2.21 3.07
N SER A 73 20.07 3.19 3.34
CA SER A 73 21.49 2.92 3.62
C SER A 73 21.66 2.05 4.87
N ARG A 74 20.88 2.29 5.92
CA ARG A 74 20.90 1.41 7.12
C ARG A 74 20.36 0.02 6.81
N PHE A 75 19.30 -0.08 6.00
CA PHE A 75 18.77 -1.37 5.53
C PHE A 75 19.84 -2.17 4.76
N LEU A 76 20.51 -1.56 3.78
CA LEU A 76 21.55 -2.23 2.99
C LEU A 76 22.74 -2.67 3.84
N LYS A 77 23.06 -1.93 4.91
CA LYS A 77 24.15 -2.26 5.82
C LYS A 77 23.80 -3.41 6.78
N VAL A 78 22.59 -3.39 7.34
CA VAL A 78 22.20 -4.30 8.44
C VAL A 78 20.94 -5.08 8.08
N GLY A 79 19.86 -4.37 7.75
CA GLY A 79 18.53 -4.97 7.57
C GLY A 79 18.38 -6.03 6.48
N LYS A 80 19.21 -5.99 5.43
CA LYS A 80 19.17 -7.01 4.35
C LYS A 80 19.47 -8.42 4.86
N ASN A 81 20.22 -8.54 5.96
CA ASN A 81 20.54 -9.81 6.61
C ASN A 81 19.47 -10.25 7.63
N GLU A 82 18.62 -9.32 8.10
CA GLU A 82 17.54 -9.58 9.06
C GLU A 82 16.21 -9.93 8.37
N LEU A 83 16.05 -9.49 7.12
CA LEU A 83 14.87 -9.80 6.33
C LEU A 83 14.89 -11.25 5.84
N ASN A 84 13.98 -12.09 6.35
CA ASN A 84 13.86 -13.48 5.91
C ASN A 84 12.52 -13.76 5.22
N ILE A 85 12.49 -13.62 3.89
CA ILE A 85 11.30 -13.92 3.07
C ILE A 85 11.01 -15.43 2.91
N ARG A 86 11.93 -16.31 3.29
CA ARG A 86 11.71 -17.77 3.24
C ARG A 86 10.81 -18.23 4.39
N LYS A 87 10.86 -17.54 5.52
CA LYS A 87 10.04 -17.80 6.70
C LYS A 87 8.58 -17.40 6.45
N LYS A 88 7.67 -18.36 6.60
CA LYS A 88 6.26 -18.26 6.16
C LYS A 88 5.53 -17.07 6.81
N GLU A 89 5.72 -16.87 8.09
CA GLU A 89 5.10 -15.83 8.91
C GLU A 89 5.65 -14.42 8.61
N GLU A 90 6.82 -14.32 7.99
CA GLU A 90 7.44 -13.04 7.61
C GLU A 90 7.29 -12.72 6.12
N ARG A 91 6.89 -13.68 5.30
CA ARG A 91 6.91 -13.54 3.84
C ARG A 91 6.04 -12.40 3.34
N LEU A 92 4.80 -12.28 3.82
CA LEU A 92 3.88 -11.23 3.36
C LEU A 92 4.42 -9.82 3.70
N SER A 93 4.87 -9.61 4.95
CA SER A 93 5.43 -8.32 5.35
C SER A 93 6.77 -8.05 4.68
N GLY A 94 7.58 -9.09 4.46
CA GLY A 94 8.80 -9.07 3.66
C GLY A 94 8.54 -8.58 2.24
N LEU A 95 7.64 -9.24 1.51
CA LEU A 95 7.26 -8.89 0.14
C LEU A 95 6.73 -7.47 0.03
N GLN A 96 5.89 -7.04 0.96
CA GLN A 96 5.41 -5.66 0.97
C GLN A 96 6.55 -4.65 1.11
N TYR A 97 7.52 -4.93 1.99
CA TYR A 97 8.68 -4.06 2.18
C TYR A 97 9.61 -4.07 0.97
N LEU A 98 9.85 -5.23 0.36
CA LEU A 98 10.57 -5.32 -0.90
C LEU A 98 9.87 -4.54 -2.01
N TYR A 99 8.53 -4.55 -2.06
CA TYR A 99 7.78 -3.73 -3.00
C TYR A 99 7.96 -2.23 -2.74
N PHE A 100 7.85 -1.79 -1.49
CA PHE A 100 8.17 -0.41 -1.11
C PHE A 100 9.60 0.01 -1.51
N LEU A 101 10.59 -0.85 -1.30
CA LEU A 101 11.97 -0.60 -1.72
C LEU A 101 12.12 -0.56 -3.25
N SER A 102 11.37 -1.38 -3.99
CA SER A 102 11.37 -1.33 -5.46
C SER A 102 10.80 -0.03 -6.01
N GLU A 103 9.82 0.56 -5.33
CA GLU A 103 9.29 1.88 -5.66
C GLU A 103 10.33 2.98 -5.40
N TYR A 104 11.09 2.87 -4.31
CA TYR A 104 12.20 3.78 -4.04
C TYR A 104 13.26 3.68 -5.15
N VAL A 105 13.68 2.47 -5.50
CA VAL A 105 14.63 2.22 -6.59
C VAL A 105 14.15 2.81 -7.92
N GLY A 106 12.87 2.68 -8.25
CA GLY A 106 12.29 3.29 -9.46
C GLY A 106 12.34 4.82 -9.49
N LEU A 107 12.55 5.48 -8.35
CA LEU A 107 12.58 6.95 -8.23
C LEU A 107 14.00 7.54 -8.11
N ASN A 108 15.00 6.76 -7.70
CA ASN A 108 16.38 7.24 -7.51
C ASN A 108 17.49 6.39 -8.12
N GLU A 109 17.14 5.25 -8.74
CA GLU A 109 18.08 4.42 -9.47
C GLU A 109 19.22 3.85 -8.58
N ASN A 110 18.97 3.63 -7.28
CA ASN A 110 19.95 3.01 -6.38
C ASN A 110 20.25 1.57 -6.83
N LYS A 111 21.40 1.40 -7.49
CA LYS A 111 21.81 0.14 -8.11
C LYS A 111 22.08 -1.00 -7.13
N GLU A 112 22.71 -0.72 -5.98
CA GLU A 112 22.98 -1.76 -4.97
C GLU A 112 21.66 -2.37 -4.45
N LEU A 113 20.68 -1.51 -4.15
CA LEU A 113 19.36 -1.97 -3.74
C LEU A 113 18.63 -2.70 -4.87
N ALA A 114 18.74 -2.20 -6.11
CA ALA A 114 18.15 -2.86 -7.28
C ALA A 114 18.71 -4.28 -7.49
N ASP A 115 20.02 -4.47 -7.35
CA ASP A 115 20.68 -5.78 -7.45
C ASP A 115 20.20 -6.72 -6.34
N TYR A 116 20.08 -6.23 -5.11
CA TYR A 116 19.51 -6.99 -3.99
C TYR A 116 18.08 -7.45 -4.28
N LEU A 117 17.21 -6.52 -4.72
CA LEU A 117 15.82 -6.81 -5.03
C LEU A 117 15.69 -7.81 -6.18
N LEU A 118 16.56 -7.73 -7.19
CA LEU A 118 16.59 -8.68 -8.31
C LEU A 118 16.88 -10.10 -7.82
N ILE A 119 17.84 -10.27 -6.90
CA ILE A 119 18.12 -11.58 -6.29
C ILE A 119 16.91 -12.09 -5.51
N GLN A 120 16.28 -11.23 -4.70
CA GLN A 120 15.12 -11.63 -3.90
C GLN A 120 13.95 -12.07 -4.78
N VAL A 121 13.58 -11.27 -5.81
CA VAL A 121 12.42 -11.57 -6.66
C VAL A 121 12.64 -12.84 -7.50
N ARG A 122 13.87 -13.09 -7.98
CA ARG A 122 14.22 -14.35 -8.65
C ARG A 122 14.08 -15.55 -7.72
N GLY A 123 14.53 -15.42 -6.47
CA GLY A 123 14.35 -16.45 -5.45
C GLY A 123 12.88 -16.72 -5.12
N ILE A 124 12.07 -15.67 -4.96
CA ILE A 124 10.62 -15.79 -4.76
C ILE A 124 9.97 -16.55 -5.93
N TRP A 125 10.39 -16.21 -7.14
CA TRP A 125 9.80 -16.76 -8.36
C TRP A 125 10.12 -18.25 -8.57
N ASN A 126 11.37 -18.65 -8.32
CA ASN A 126 11.87 -19.97 -8.72
C ASN A 126 12.17 -20.93 -7.54
N ASP A 127 12.51 -20.41 -6.36
CA ASP A 127 13.19 -21.21 -5.33
C ASP A 127 12.49 -21.25 -3.96
N ILE A 128 11.60 -20.31 -3.67
CA ILE A 128 10.97 -20.18 -2.35
C ILE A 128 9.57 -20.80 -2.36
N PRO A 129 9.28 -21.81 -1.52
CA PRO A 129 7.97 -22.44 -1.45
C PRO A 129 6.83 -21.46 -1.25
N ALA A 130 5.84 -21.51 -2.14
CA ALA A 130 4.70 -20.60 -2.16
C ALA A 130 3.49 -21.26 -1.50
N TRP A 131 3.13 -20.77 -0.31
CA TRP A 131 1.98 -21.28 0.44
C TRP A 131 0.65 -20.97 -0.26
N GLN A 132 -0.35 -21.86 -0.12
CA GLN A 132 -1.70 -21.64 -0.63
C GLN A 132 -2.74 -22.28 0.32
N TRP A 133 -3.95 -21.71 0.40
CA TRP A 133 -5.01 -22.23 1.27
C TRP A 133 -5.44 -23.66 0.91
N GLY A 134 -5.59 -24.50 1.94
CA GLY A 134 -6.21 -25.82 1.83
C GLY A 134 -5.40 -26.83 1.04
N ARG A 135 -4.08 -26.64 0.94
CA ARG A 135 -3.14 -27.56 0.28
C ARG A 135 -1.71 -27.36 0.78
N GLU A 136 -0.84 -28.29 0.42
CA GLU A 136 0.60 -28.13 0.59
C GLU A 136 1.16 -26.97 -0.26
N PRO A 137 2.23 -26.30 0.20
CA PRO A 137 2.92 -25.27 -0.57
C PRO A 137 3.35 -25.77 -1.95
N PHE A 138 3.30 -24.89 -2.95
CA PHE A 138 3.98 -25.11 -4.22
C PHE A 138 5.49 -24.97 -4.04
N ASN A 139 6.28 -25.50 -4.98
CA ASN A 139 7.74 -25.35 -4.90
C ASN A 139 8.15 -23.87 -5.00
N ASN A 140 7.38 -23.06 -5.73
CA ASN A 140 7.66 -21.64 -5.92
C ASN A 140 6.44 -20.82 -6.37
N MET A 141 6.60 -19.50 -6.47
CA MET A 141 5.53 -18.57 -6.90
C MET A 141 5.06 -18.85 -8.34
N LYS A 142 5.97 -19.21 -9.24
CA LYS A 142 5.65 -19.53 -10.64
C LYS A 142 4.64 -20.67 -10.73
N GLU A 143 4.89 -21.77 -10.04
CA GLU A 143 3.97 -22.92 -9.99
C GLU A 143 2.61 -22.53 -9.38
N ARG A 144 2.62 -21.73 -8.30
CA ARG A 144 1.39 -21.27 -7.66
C ARG A 144 0.51 -20.48 -8.63
N ILE A 145 1.09 -19.51 -9.35
CA ILE A 145 0.34 -18.69 -10.31
C ILE A 145 -0.11 -19.53 -11.51
N SER A 146 0.77 -20.39 -12.04
CA SER A 146 0.43 -21.31 -13.13
C SER A 146 -0.81 -22.15 -12.78
N TRP A 147 -0.81 -22.73 -11.58
CA TRP A 147 -1.97 -23.46 -11.07
C TRP A 147 -3.21 -22.55 -10.93
N LYS A 148 -3.07 -21.34 -10.39
CA LYS A 148 -4.21 -20.40 -10.26
C LYS A 148 -4.81 -20.04 -11.62
N LEU A 149 -4.00 -19.87 -12.67
CA LEU A 149 -4.48 -19.57 -14.02
C LEU A 149 -5.28 -20.74 -14.62
N GLN A 150 -4.84 -21.97 -14.35
CA GLN A 150 -5.44 -23.20 -14.91
C GLN A 150 -6.58 -23.78 -14.07
N ALA A 151 -6.65 -23.49 -12.78
CA ALA A 151 -7.69 -24.00 -11.88
C ALA A 151 -9.11 -23.71 -12.42
N ASN A 152 -10.08 -24.56 -12.09
CA ASN A 152 -11.49 -24.28 -12.37
C ASN A 152 -12.02 -23.22 -11.39
N LYS A 153 -13.03 -22.43 -11.78
CA LYS A 153 -13.72 -21.46 -10.89
C LYS A 153 -14.32 -22.13 -9.66
N ASP A 154 -14.72 -23.41 -9.75
CA ASP A 154 -15.28 -24.19 -8.62
C ASP A 154 -14.27 -24.43 -7.48
N VAL A 155 -12.98 -24.13 -7.70
CA VAL A 155 -11.96 -24.12 -6.65
C VAL A 155 -12.17 -22.97 -5.63
N GLY A 156 -12.96 -21.96 -6.00
CA GLY A 156 -13.36 -20.86 -5.11
C GLY A 156 -12.21 -19.99 -4.63
N TYR A 157 -12.26 -19.55 -3.38
CA TYR A 157 -11.28 -18.61 -2.82
C TYR A 157 -9.83 -19.12 -2.84
N LYS A 158 -9.62 -20.43 -2.96
CA LYS A 158 -8.26 -20.99 -3.02
C LYS A 158 -7.48 -20.57 -4.27
N ARG A 159 -8.14 -20.05 -5.32
CA ARG A 159 -7.47 -19.60 -6.56
C ARG A 159 -7.41 -18.08 -6.75
N ILE A 160 -7.78 -17.28 -5.74
CA ILE A 160 -7.67 -15.83 -5.81
C ILE A 160 -6.20 -15.40 -5.85
N ILE A 161 -5.94 -14.28 -6.49
CA ILE A 161 -4.64 -13.61 -6.43
C ILE A 161 -4.58 -12.81 -5.12
N ILE A 162 -3.53 -13.00 -4.33
CA ILE A 162 -3.36 -12.38 -3.02
C ILE A 162 -2.23 -11.36 -3.03
N ASP A 163 -2.07 -10.65 -1.91
CA ASP A 163 -1.06 -9.61 -1.73
C ASP A 163 0.37 -10.08 -2.10
N GLU A 164 0.72 -11.33 -1.84
CA GLU A 164 2.05 -11.87 -2.19
C GLU A 164 2.31 -11.86 -3.70
N GLU A 165 1.33 -12.24 -4.55
CA GLU A 165 1.48 -12.13 -6.00
C GLU A 165 1.52 -10.67 -6.43
N PHE A 166 0.62 -9.82 -5.92
CA PHE A 166 0.57 -8.41 -6.32
C PHE A 166 1.88 -7.68 -6.03
N PHE A 167 2.49 -7.91 -4.87
CA PHE A 167 3.80 -7.33 -4.55
C PHE A 167 4.91 -7.91 -5.42
N SER A 168 4.89 -9.21 -5.73
CA SER A 168 5.88 -9.82 -6.63
C SER A 168 5.79 -9.23 -8.04
N PHE A 169 4.58 -9.04 -8.56
CA PHE A 169 4.33 -8.37 -9.84
C PHE A 169 4.81 -6.93 -9.82
N GLY A 170 4.50 -6.17 -8.77
CA GLY A 170 4.94 -4.78 -8.61
C GLY A 170 6.47 -4.64 -8.55
N ILE A 171 7.15 -5.52 -7.80
CA ILE A 171 8.62 -5.54 -7.72
C ILE A 171 9.22 -5.79 -9.10
N ALA A 172 8.75 -6.83 -9.80
CA ALA A 172 9.28 -7.17 -11.12
C ALA A 172 9.04 -6.06 -12.15
N ALA A 173 7.85 -5.44 -12.11
CA ALA A 173 7.50 -4.32 -12.97
C ALA A 173 8.47 -3.14 -12.79
N ASN A 174 8.74 -2.74 -11.54
CA ASN A 174 9.66 -1.65 -11.24
C ASN A 174 11.09 -1.97 -11.69
N LEU A 175 11.57 -3.18 -11.43
CA LEU A 175 12.93 -3.59 -11.78
C LEU A 175 13.13 -3.77 -13.30
N THR A 176 12.07 -3.98 -14.07
CA THR A 176 12.15 -4.15 -15.54
C THR A 176 12.70 -2.91 -16.23
N ASN A 177 12.45 -1.72 -15.67
CA ASN A 177 13.00 -0.47 -16.21
C ASN A 177 14.52 -0.36 -16.03
N ILE A 178 15.08 -1.07 -15.05
CA ILE A 178 16.52 -1.09 -14.75
C ILE A 178 17.20 -2.28 -15.45
N TYR A 179 16.53 -3.43 -15.48
CA TYR A 179 17.03 -4.68 -16.07
C TYR A 179 16.09 -5.19 -17.18
N PRO A 180 15.93 -4.46 -18.30
CA PRO A 180 14.93 -4.80 -19.34
C PRO A 180 15.21 -6.11 -20.08
N LYS A 181 16.41 -6.66 -19.93
CA LYS A 181 16.83 -7.92 -20.56
C LYS A 181 16.74 -9.13 -19.61
N ASP A 182 16.32 -8.91 -18.36
CA ASP A 182 16.17 -10.00 -17.40
C ASP A 182 15.00 -10.91 -17.77
N SER A 183 15.28 -12.19 -18.03
CA SER A 183 14.27 -13.14 -18.47
C SER A 183 13.26 -13.48 -17.38
N VAL A 184 13.65 -13.48 -16.10
CA VAL A 184 12.75 -13.77 -14.98
C VAL A 184 11.79 -12.61 -14.75
N LEU A 185 12.27 -11.36 -14.79
CA LEU A 185 11.40 -10.19 -14.69
C LEU A 185 10.38 -10.15 -15.84
N LYS A 186 10.83 -10.43 -17.07
CA LYS A 186 9.95 -10.52 -18.24
C LYS A 186 8.87 -11.60 -18.06
N GLU A 187 9.28 -12.78 -17.61
CA GLU A 187 8.34 -13.88 -17.32
C GLU A 187 7.30 -13.46 -16.26
N ILE A 188 7.73 -12.87 -15.14
CA ILE A 188 6.80 -12.39 -14.09
C ILE A 188 5.78 -11.40 -14.66
N ASN A 189 6.22 -10.45 -15.50
CA ASN A 189 5.34 -9.46 -16.12
C ASN A 189 4.36 -10.10 -17.12
N GLU A 190 4.77 -11.15 -17.84
CA GLU A 190 3.90 -11.91 -18.73
C GLU A 190 2.81 -12.66 -17.95
N TYR A 191 3.16 -13.31 -16.84
CA TYR A 191 2.19 -13.93 -15.93
C TYR A 191 1.25 -12.89 -15.30
N ALA A 192 1.78 -11.73 -14.89
CA ALA A 192 0.95 -10.64 -14.37
C ALA A 192 -0.07 -10.19 -15.43
N LEU A 193 0.37 -10.00 -16.68
CA LEU A 193 -0.51 -9.62 -17.78
C LEU A 193 -1.62 -10.66 -18.02
N GLU A 194 -1.27 -11.95 -18.01
CA GLU A 194 -2.24 -13.03 -18.18
C GLU A 194 -3.25 -13.07 -17.02
N VAL A 195 -2.78 -12.95 -15.78
CA VAL A 195 -3.63 -12.85 -14.59
C VAL A 195 -4.62 -11.70 -14.73
N PHE A 196 -4.15 -10.50 -15.06
CA PHE A 196 -5.05 -9.34 -15.19
C PHE A 196 -6.01 -9.49 -16.37
N LYS A 197 -5.59 -10.06 -17.51
CA LYS A 197 -6.50 -10.34 -18.63
C LYS A 197 -7.59 -11.35 -18.26
N GLN A 198 -7.23 -12.42 -17.56
CA GLN A 198 -8.17 -13.50 -17.21
C GLN A 198 -9.14 -13.08 -16.09
N ARG A 199 -8.67 -12.30 -15.10
CA ARG A 199 -9.40 -12.04 -13.85
C ARG A 199 -10.14 -10.70 -13.81
N SER A 200 -9.95 -9.85 -14.82
CA SER A 200 -10.62 -8.55 -14.93
C SER A 200 -12.06 -8.69 -15.40
N ASN A 201 -12.95 -7.91 -14.80
CA ASN A 201 -14.33 -7.78 -15.20
C ASN A 201 -14.70 -6.30 -15.31
N PHE A 202 -15.26 -5.90 -16.46
CA PHE A 202 -15.72 -4.54 -16.70
C PHE A 202 -17.25 -4.49 -16.79
N GLU A 203 -17.86 -3.57 -16.07
CA GLU A 203 -19.30 -3.31 -16.06
C GLU A 203 -19.53 -1.80 -16.13
N ASP A 204 -20.13 -1.31 -17.22
CA ASP A 204 -20.33 0.12 -17.50
C ASP A 204 -19.06 0.97 -17.42
N GLY A 205 -17.91 0.37 -17.76
CA GLY A 205 -16.58 0.98 -17.67
C GLY A 205 -16.02 1.11 -16.26
N ARG A 206 -16.66 0.49 -15.25
CA ARG A 206 -16.10 0.24 -13.93
C ARG A 206 -15.37 -1.10 -13.94
N TRP A 207 -14.30 -1.22 -13.16
CA TRP A 207 -13.45 -2.41 -13.15
C TRP A 207 -13.49 -3.12 -11.79
N LEU A 208 -13.71 -4.43 -11.83
CA LEU A 208 -13.62 -5.35 -10.70
C LEU A 208 -12.62 -6.46 -11.04
N PHE A 209 -12.00 -7.01 -10.00
CA PHE A 209 -10.99 -8.05 -10.13
C PHE A 209 -11.38 -9.29 -9.31
N ASP A 210 -11.16 -10.48 -9.88
CA ASP A 210 -11.43 -11.77 -9.24
C ASP A 210 -12.91 -11.94 -8.78
N LYS A 211 -13.86 -11.31 -9.49
CA LYS A 211 -15.30 -11.39 -9.20
C LYS A 211 -15.79 -12.84 -9.20
N GLY A 212 -16.48 -13.23 -8.12
CA GLY A 212 -17.03 -14.56 -7.90
C GLY A 212 -16.08 -15.55 -7.24
N ASN A 213 -14.76 -15.29 -7.25
CA ASN A 213 -13.82 -16.19 -6.60
C ASN A 213 -13.84 -16.07 -5.06
N TYR A 214 -14.58 -15.11 -4.51
CA TYR A 214 -14.68 -14.87 -3.07
C TYR A 214 -15.98 -15.41 -2.45
N ASP A 215 -16.84 -16.07 -3.22
CA ASP A 215 -18.20 -16.46 -2.80
C ASP A 215 -18.20 -17.40 -1.59
N ASP A 216 -17.21 -18.31 -1.55
CA ASP A 216 -17.00 -19.27 -0.46
C ASP A 216 -15.89 -18.84 0.53
N TYR A 217 -15.41 -17.59 0.43
CA TYR A 217 -14.36 -17.11 1.32
C TYR A 217 -14.91 -16.89 2.74
N LYS A 218 -14.26 -17.51 3.74
CA LYS A 218 -14.73 -17.50 5.13
C LYS A 218 -14.95 -16.09 5.71
N ASP A 219 -14.13 -15.12 5.31
CA ASP A 219 -14.24 -13.74 5.82
C ASP A 219 -15.48 -13.02 5.26
N HIS A 220 -16.10 -13.56 4.20
CA HIS A 220 -17.30 -13.04 3.54
C HIS A 220 -18.58 -13.81 3.92
N ALA A 221 -18.48 -14.80 4.81
CA ALA A 221 -19.61 -15.66 5.19
C ALA A 221 -20.80 -14.89 5.80
N TYR A 222 -20.60 -13.63 6.20
CA TYR A 222 -21.60 -12.76 6.82
C TYR A 222 -21.84 -11.47 6.01
N ALA A 223 -21.40 -11.42 4.75
CA ALA A 223 -21.48 -10.24 3.89
C ALA A 223 -22.91 -9.74 3.64
N GLY A 224 -23.94 -10.58 3.83
CA GLY A 224 -25.35 -10.19 3.68
C GLY A 224 -25.97 -9.44 4.86
N TYR A 225 -25.22 -9.15 5.93
CA TYR A 225 -25.72 -8.40 7.09
C TYR A 225 -25.46 -6.90 6.97
N GLU A 226 -26.48 -6.07 7.23
CA GLU A 226 -26.39 -4.60 7.22
C GLU A 226 -26.03 -4.01 8.60
N ASN A 227 -25.88 -4.83 9.63
CA ASN A 227 -25.48 -4.44 10.98
C ASN A 227 -24.92 -5.66 11.72
N LYS A 228 -24.27 -5.47 12.86
CA LYS A 228 -23.60 -6.55 13.64
C LYS A 228 -24.56 -7.46 14.42
N LEU A 229 -25.83 -7.56 14.04
CA LEU A 229 -26.80 -8.48 14.64
C LEU A 229 -26.77 -9.83 13.92
N VAL A 230 -25.63 -10.52 14.03
CA VAL A 230 -25.37 -11.80 13.36
C VAL A 230 -26.02 -12.97 14.09
N LYS A 231 -26.70 -13.86 13.35
CA LYS A 231 -27.32 -15.08 13.88
C LYS A 231 -26.80 -16.34 13.19
N GLU A 232 -26.62 -16.27 11.88
CA GLU A 232 -26.20 -17.38 11.04
C GLU A 232 -25.32 -16.86 9.90
N LYS A 233 -24.76 -17.75 9.07
CA LYS A 233 -24.04 -17.34 7.87
C LYS A 233 -25.02 -16.81 6.82
N ARG A 234 -24.70 -15.68 6.21
CA ARG A 234 -25.46 -15.08 5.09
C ARG A 234 -24.48 -14.68 3.98
N PRO A 235 -23.86 -15.66 3.31
CA PRO A 235 -22.94 -15.38 2.21
C PRO A 235 -23.69 -14.76 1.05
N LEU A 236 -22.96 -14.02 0.20
CA LEU A 236 -23.47 -13.48 -1.04
C LEU A 236 -22.70 -14.10 -2.21
N VAL A 237 -23.26 -14.00 -3.42
CA VAL A 237 -22.63 -14.47 -4.66
C VAL A 237 -21.95 -13.34 -5.42
N ASN A 238 -21.09 -13.69 -6.38
CA ASN A 238 -20.30 -12.75 -7.17
C ASN A 238 -19.48 -11.78 -6.31
N MET A 239 -18.98 -12.24 -5.17
CA MET A 239 -18.16 -11.49 -4.23
C MET A 239 -16.83 -11.06 -4.84
N VAL A 240 -16.32 -9.95 -4.31
CA VAL A 240 -15.07 -9.31 -4.73
C VAL A 240 -14.22 -9.03 -3.50
N ALA A 241 -12.98 -8.60 -3.72
CA ALA A 241 -12.09 -8.20 -2.64
C ALA A 241 -12.67 -7.08 -1.76
N ASP A 242 -12.22 -7.01 -0.52
CA ASP A 242 -12.55 -5.92 0.39
C ASP A 242 -11.73 -4.65 0.08
N SER A 243 -12.29 -3.49 0.38
CA SER A 243 -11.67 -2.19 0.10
C SER A 243 -10.38 -1.94 0.90
N SER A 244 -10.22 -2.60 2.05
CA SER A 244 -9.05 -2.43 2.93
C SER A 244 -7.82 -3.23 2.51
N HIS A 245 -7.95 -4.23 1.64
CA HIS A 245 -6.79 -4.84 0.98
C HIS A 245 -6.57 -4.27 -0.42
N PHE A 246 -7.67 -3.95 -1.11
CA PHE A 246 -7.63 -3.50 -2.49
C PHE A 246 -7.11 -2.08 -2.69
N PHE A 247 -6.98 -1.27 -1.63
CA PHE A 247 -6.38 0.07 -1.72
C PHE A 247 -4.96 0.06 -2.30
N ARG A 248 -4.29 -1.10 -2.33
CA ARG A 248 -2.92 -1.27 -2.81
C ARG A 248 -2.81 -1.33 -4.32
N ILE A 249 -3.89 -1.78 -4.95
CA ILE A 249 -3.97 -2.06 -6.38
C ILE A 249 -3.75 -0.83 -7.28
N PRO A 250 -4.22 0.39 -6.96
CA PRO A 250 -3.89 1.59 -7.74
C PRO A 250 -2.39 1.72 -8.03
N LYS A 251 -1.56 1.43 -7.02
CA LYS A 251 -0.12 1.59 -7.13
C LYS A 251 0.54 0.42 -7.86
N VAL A 252 0.11 -0.82 -7.60
CA VAL A 252 0.57 -2.01 -8.34
C VAL A 252 0.24 -1.90 -9.84
N LEU A 253 -0.98 -1.46 -10.19
CA LEU A 253 -1.36 -1.22 -11.57
C LEU A 253 -0.51 -0.13 -12.22
N LEU A 254 -0.13 0.91 -11.48
CA LEU A 254 0.76 1.95 -11.99
C LEU A 254 2.17 1.40 -12.25
N SER A 255 2.72 0.58 -11.35
CA SER A 255 4.01 -0.10 -11.56
C SER A 255 3.97 -0.96 -12.82
N LEU A 256 2.91 -1.78 -12.98
CA LEU A 256 2.70 -2.64 -14.14
C LEU A 256 2.47 -1.85 -15.44
N GLN A 257 1.74 -0.74 -15.39
CA GLN A 257 1.58 0.15 -16.54
C GLN A 257 2.96 0.66 -17.01
N ASN A 258 3.78 1.10 -16.05
CA ASN A 258 5.06 1.75 -16.32
C ASN A 258 6.21 0.77 -16.65
N SER A 259 5.98 -0.54 -16.59
CA SER A 259 6.96 -1.53 -17.06
C SER A 259 6.86 -1.80 -18.56
N TYR A 260 5.84 -1.25 -19.23
CA TYR A 260 5.68 -1.33 -20.68
C TYR A 260 5.97 0.02 -21.34
N PRO A 261 6.42 0.04 -22.61
CA PRO A 261 6.58 1.28 -23.37
C PRO A 261 5.28 2.09 -23.42
N ILE A 262 5.41 3.41 -23.30
CA ILE A 262 4.30 4.35 -23.41
C ILE A 262 3.54 4.11 -24.71
N ASN A 263 2.20 4.09 -24.63
CA ASN A 263 1.28 3.83 -25.75
C ASN A 263 1.39 2.42 -26.39
N SER A 264 2.08 1.47 -25.75
CA SER A 264 1.97 0.06 -26.15
C SER A 264 0.60 -0.53 -25.75
N PRO A 265 0.12 -1.59 -26.42
CA PRO A 265 -1.16 -2.22 -26.08
C PRO A 265 -1.27 -2.63 -24.59
N ASN A 266 -0.18 -3.13 -24.00
CA ASN A 266 -0.17 -3.54 -22.59
C ASN A 266 -0.13 -2.33 -21.63
N PHE A 267 0.60 -1.26 -21.99
CA PHE A 267 0.55 0.01 -21.25
C PHE A 267 -0.89 0.55 -21.21
N ASP A 268 -1.56 0.62 -22.36
CA ASP A 268 -2.93 1.13 -22.44
C ASP A 268 -3.95 0.21 -21.77
N LEU A 269 -3.71 -1.11 -21.76
CA LEU A 269 -4.54 -2.05 -21.01
C LEU A 269 -4.50 -1.77 -19.50
N TYR A 270 -3.31 -1.63 -18.90
CA TYR A 270 -3.20 -1.29 -17.48
C TYR A 270 -3.74 0.11 -17.16
N LYS A 271 -3.55 1.07 -18.06
CA LYS A 271 -4.16 2.40 -17.97
C LYS A 271 -5.69 2.31 -17.96
N ASN A 272 -6.29 1.41 -18.76
CA ASN A 272 -7.72 1.17 -18.76
C ASN A 272 -8.21 0.52 -17.46
N TYR A 273 -7.47 -0.43 -16.89
CA TYR A 273 -7.79 -0.98 -15.56
C TYR A 273 -7.78 0.12 -14.49
N ARG A 274 -6.78 1.01 -14.50
CA ARG A 274 -6.71 2.15 -13.56
C ARG A 274 -7.89 3.10 -13.73
N LYS A 275 -8.26 3.46 -14.96
CA LYS A 275 -9.44 4.28 -15.24
C LYS A 275 -10.73 3.62 -14.73
N GLY A 276 -10.89 2.33 -14.99
CA GLY A 276 -12.05 1.57 -14.51
C GLY A 276 -12.08 1.45 -12.99
N LEU A 277 -10.93 1.30 -12.34
CA LEU A 277 -10.79 1.30 -10.89
C LEU A 277 -11.15 2.67 -10.30
N THR A 278 -10.71 3.76 -10.93
CA THR A 278 -11.10 5.12 -10.52
C THR A 278 -12.60 5.29 -10.53
N ARG A 279 -13.29 4.86 -11.60
CA ARG A 279 -14.75 4.92 -11.68
C ARG A 279 -15.42 4.03 -10.63
N GLN A 280 -14.95 2.80 -10.46
CA GLN A 280 -15.47 1.91 -9.43
C GLN A 280 -15.31 2.51 -8.03
N PHE A 281 -14.14 3.09 -7.74
CA PHE A 281 -13.87 3.73 -6.46
C PHE A 281 -14.82 4.90 -6.20
N LEU A 282 -14.92 5.84 -7.15
CA LEU A 282 -15.71 7.07 -7.00
C LEU A 282 -17.22 6.81 -7.02
N GLU A 283 -17.70 5.88 -7.85
CA GLU A 283 -19.14 5.66 -8.06
C GLU A 283 -19.74 4.61 -7.09
N LYS A 284 -18.93 3.74 -6.48
CA LYS A 284 -19.43 2.59 -5.71
C LYS A 284 -18.74 2.38 -4.36
N VAL A 285 -17.45 2.67 -4.25
CA VAL A 285 -16.69 2.36 -3.02
C VAL A 285 -16.73 3.52 -2.03
N VAL A 286 -16.45 4.73 -2.48
CA VAL A 286 -16.45 5.91 -1.61
C VAL A 286 -17.85 6.51 -1.50
N LEU A 287 -18.26 6.81 -0.27
CA LEU A 287 -19.52 7.49 0.03
C LEU A 287 -19.22 8.71 0.90
N ILE A 288 -19.80 9.86 0.53
CA ILE A 288 -19.80 11.05 1.37
C ILE A 288 -21.18 11.20 2.02
N ARG A 289 -21.24 11.20 3.35
CA ARG A 289 -22.48 11.44 4.11
C ARG A 289 -22.20 12.32 5.32
N ASN A 290 -23.02 13.35 5.53
CA ASN A 290 -22.88 14.31 6.63
C ASN A 290 -21.45 14.89 6.72
N ASN A 291 -20.92 15.30 5.57
CA ASN A 291 -19.55 15.79 5.39
C ASN A 291 -18.43 14.83 5.79
N LYS A 292 -18.73 13.54 6.03
CA LYS A 292 -17.76 12.49 6.34
C LYS A 292 -17.57 11.56 5.16
N ILE A 293 -16.34 11.07 4.98
CA ILE A 293 -15.98 10.07 3.97
C ILE A 293 -16.07 8.69 4.60
N TYR A 294 -16.69 7.77 3.87
CA TYR A 294 -16.81 6.36 4.20
C TYR A 294 -16.38 5.53 3.00
N LEU A 295 -15.80 4.36 3.27
CA LEU A 295 -15.62 3.32 2.25
C LEU A 295 -16.59 2.18 2.52
N THR A 296 -17.25 1.68 1.49
CA THR A 296 -17.94 0.40 1.58
C THR A 296 -16.93 -0.73 1.82
N ASN A 297 -17.37 -1.80 2.48
CA ASN A 297 -16.47 -2.89 2.83
C ASN A 297 -15.99 -3.68 1.60
N TYR A 298 -16.80 -3.77 0.54
CA TYR A 298 -16.48 -4.55 -0.66
C TYR A 298 -16.29 -3.65 -1.88
N MET A 299 -15.38 -4.05 -2.77
CA MET A 299 -15.00 -3.25 -3.93
C MET A 299 -16.13 -2.99 -4.93
N ASP A 300 -17.22 -3.74 -4.89
CA ASP A 300 -18.38 -3.56 -5.76
C ASP A 300 -19.45 -2.61 -5.21
N GLY A 301 -19.23 -2.04 -4.02
CA GLY A 301 -20.14 -1.13 -3.34
C GLY A 301 -21.05 -1.78 -2.31
N ARG A 302 -21.06 -3.12 -2.20
CA ARG A 302 -21.74 -3.78 -1.08
C ARG A 302 -21.03 -3.45 0.22
N ASN A 303 -21.78 -3.39 1.31
CA ASN A 303 -21.29 -2.86 2.57
C ASN A 303 -21.74 -3.64 3.80
N GLY A 304 -21.87 -4.95 3.67
CA GLY A 304 -22.19 -5.79 4.82
C GLY A 304 -20.96 -6.16 5.66
N ILE A 305 -21.16 -7.06 6.62
CA ILE A 305 -20.10 -7.47 7.56
C ILE A 305 -18.94 -8.16 6.84
N TYR A 306 -17.72 -7.86 7.28
CA TYR A 306 -16.48 -8.50 6.85
C TYR A 306 -15.70 -9.03 8.07
N ARG A 307 -15.06 -10.21 7.94
CA ARG A 307 -14.20 -10.80 9.00
C ARG A 307 -14.89 -10.95 10.35
N TRP A 308 -16.12 -11.47 10.35
CA TRP A 308 -16.80 -11.85 11.58
C TRP A 308 -16.06 -13.01 12.27
N GLU A 309 -15.90 -12.93 13.59
CA GLU A 309 -15.13 -13.87 14.43
C GLU A 309 -13.67 -14.05 14.01
N TYR A 310 -13.10 -13.04 13.34
CA TYR A 310 -11.70 -13.08 12.96
C TYR A 310 -10.81 -13.06 14.23
N PRO A 311 -9.78 -13.91 14.35
CA PRO A 311 -9.04 -14.10 15.61
C PRO A 311 -8.54 -12.82 16.26
N THR A 312 -8.10 -11.84 15.48
CA THR A 312 -7.55 -10.57 15.99
C THR A 312 -8.63 -9.56 16.40
N LEU A 313 -9.91 -9.82 16.13
CA LEU A 313 -11.04 -8.94 16.47
C LEU A 313 -11.84 -9.46 17.67
N GLY A 314 -11.64 -10.72 18.05
CA GLY A 314 -12.36 -11.38 19.13
C GLY A 314 -13.68 -12.02 18.70
N LYS A 315 -14.30 -12.76 19.63
CA LYS A 315 -15.58 -13.44 19.43
C LYS A 315 -16.72 -12.43 19.24
N ASN A 316 -17.72 -12.78 18.42
CA ASN A 316 -18.91 -11.95 18.15
C ASN A 316 -18.56 -10.53 17.66
N ASN A 317 -17.49 -10.40 16.89
CA ASN A 317 -17.03 -9.13 16.37
C ASN A 317 -16.50 -9.28 14.94
N GLY A 318 -16.48 -8.18 14.21
CA GLY A 318 -16.04 -8.09 12.82
C GLY A 318 -16.11 -6.65 12.36
N TYR A 319 -15.79 -6.39 11.10
CA TYR A 319 -16.00 -5.07 10.50
C TYR A 319 -17.45 -4.96 10.02
N GLY A 320 -18.23 -4.09 10.66
CA GLY A 320 -19.56 -3.71 10.22
C GLY A 320 -19.51 -2.77 9.01
N PRO A 321 -20.68 -2.37 8.48
CA PRO A 321 -20.76 -1.42 7.39
C PRO A 321 -19.91 -0.18 7.61
N TYR A 322 -19.12 0.18 6.59
CA TYR A 322 -18.19 1.31 6.59
C TYR A 322 -17.00 1.26 7.56
N GLU A 323 -16.83 0.19 8.34
CA GLU A 323 -15.73 0.14 9.32
C GLU A 323 -14.34 -0.05 8.68
N LEU A 324 -14.27 -0.39 7.39
CA LEU A 324 -13.02 -0.41 6.62
C LEU A 324 -12.55 0.97 6.13
N THR A 325 -13.31 2.04 6.41
CA THR A 325 -12.96 3.44 6.05
C THR A 325 -11.57 3.85 6.51
N GLY A 326 -11.07 3.29 7.61
CA GLY A 326 -9.73 3.57 8.12
C GLY A 326 -8.61 3.31 7.10
N SER A 327 -8.81 2.43 6.13
CA SER A 327 -7.83 2.18 5.06
C SER A 327 -7.67 3.36 4.09
N PHE A 328 -8.71 4.19 3.89
CA PHE A 328 -8.65 5.37 3.03
C PHE A 328 -7.48 6.28 3.41
N SER A 329 -7.32 6.48 4.72
CA SER A 329 -6.33 7.36 5.34
C SER A 329 -4.86 6.97 5.13
N ILE A 330 -4.59 5.75 4.62
CA ILE A 330 -3.23 5.31 4.27
C ILE A 330 -2.73 6.06 3.03
N GLY A 331 -3.65 6.48 2.14
CA GLY A 331 -3.35 7.42 1.05
C GLY A 331 -3.21 6.82 -0.35
N TRP A 332 -3.20 5.49 -0.49
CA TRP A 332 -2.82 4.84 -1.76
C TRP A 332 -3.84 5.02 -2.89
N TRP A 333 -5.10 5.39 -2.60
CA TRP A 333 -6.03 5.75 -3.67
C TRP A 333 -5.55 6.98 -4.46
N GLY A 334 -4.66 7.80 -3.88
CA GLY A 334 -4.03 8.94 -4.57
C GLY A 334 -3.23 8.54 -5.82
N PHE A 335 -2.78 7.28 -5.91
CA PHE A 335 -2.10 6.74 -7.10
C PHE A 335 -3.03 6.50 -8.29
N LEU A 336 -4.33 6.77 -8.16
CA LEU A 336 -5.24 6.81 -9.31
C LEU A 336 -5.06 8.06 -10.19
N GLU A 337 -4.28 9.06 -9.75
CA GLU A 337 -3.96 10.28 -10.50
C GLU A 337 -5.21 11.01 -11.03
N ASN A 338 -6.26 11.06 -10.20
CA ASN A 338 -7.54 11.68 -10.53
C ASN A 338 -7.83 12.85 -9.58
N LYS A 339 -8.22 14.00 -10.15
CA LYS A 339 -8.47 15.25 -9.41
C LYS A 339 -9.56 15.14 -8.34
N GLU A 340 -10.59 14.33 -8.58
CA GLU A 340 -11.67 14.11 -7.59
C GLU A 340 -11.14 13.29 -6.41
N VAL A 341 -10.32 12.26 -6.68
CA VAL A 341 -9.66 11.50 -5.62
C VAL A 341 -8.71 12.37 -4.80
N SER A 342 -7.89 13.21 -5.44
CA SER A 342 -7.03 14.17 -4.73
C SER A 342 -7.86 15.16 -3.88
N SER A 343 -9.00 15.63 -4.40
CA SER A 343 -9.94 16.48 -3.65
C SER A 343 -10.54 15.77 -2.43
N LEU A 344 -10.89 14.48 -2.54
CA LEU A 344 -11.37 13.66 -1.42
C LEU A 344 -10.31 13.54 -0.32
N TYR A 345 -9.05 13.33 -0.70
CA TYR A 345 -7.95 13.29 0.26
C TYR A 345 -7.73 14.61 0.98
N TYR A 346 -7.80 15.73 0.25
CA TYR A 346 -7.69 17.05 0.87
C TYR A 346 -8.83 17.30 1.87
N LYS A 347 -10.06 16.94 1.49
CA LYS A 347 -11.23 17.00 2.38
C LYS A 347 -11.02 16.15 3.63
N TYR A 348 -10.53 14.91 3.46
CA TYR A 348 -10.28 14.01 4.58
C TYR A 348 -9.18 14.51 5.51
N TYR A 349 -8.09 15.06 4.96
CA TYR A 349 -7.05 15.73 5.72
C TYR A 349 -7.63 16.83 6.61
N ARG A 350 -8.46 17.74 6.05
CA ARG A 350 -9.12 18.81 6.82
C ARG A 350 -9.93 18.25 8.00
N MET A 351 -10.74 17.21 7.76
CA MET A 351 -11.54 16.55 8.80
C MET A 351 -10.71 15.92 9.92
N LEU A 352 -9.52 15.38 9.61
CA LEU A 352 -8.65 14.80 10.63
C LEU A 352 -7.92 15.90 11.41
N ARG A 353 -7.51 16.97 10.74
CA ARG A 353 -6.72 18.06 11.32
C ARG A 353 -7.52 18.89 12.33
N GLU A 354 -8.82 19.08 12.08
CA GLU A 354 -9.78 19.66 13.05
C GLU A 354 -9.90 18.84 14.35
N LYS A 355 -9.45 17.58 14.37
CA LYS A 355 -9.44 16.76 15.60
C LYS A 355 -8.10 16.80 16.35
N ASP A 356 -7.05 17.35 15.73
CA ASP A 356 -5.69 17.45 16.28
C ASP A 356 -5.36 18.90 16.68
N GLU A 357 -6.35 19.65 17.17
CA GLU A 357 -6.20 21.07 17.54
C GLU A 357 -5.17 21.31 18.67
N ASN A 358 -4.77 20.26 19.39
CA ASN A 358 -3.91 20.36 20.57
C ASN A 358 -2.43 20.05 20.32
N GLY A 359 -1.99 19.91 19.06
CA GLY A 359 -0.58 19.58 18.75
C GLY A 359 -0.13 18.20 19.25
N LEU A 360 -1.09 17.31 19.53
CA LEU A 360 -0.82 15.98 20.08
C LEU A 360 0.07 15.16 19.14
N CYS A 361 -0.14 15.30 17.84
CA CYS A 361 0.64 14.56 16.87
C CYS A 361 2.11 14.95 16.83
N GLN A 362 2.46 16.23 16.96
CA GLN A 362 3.86 16.65 17.00
C GLN A 362 4.60 16.00 18.18
N ASN A 363 3.99 15.99 19.37
CA ASN A 363 4.59 15.38 20.55
C ASN A 363 4.81 13.86 20.40
N ILE A 364 3.82 13.14 19.84
CA ILE A 364 3.94 11.69 19.61
C ILE A 364 5.05 11.37 18.60
N ILE A 365 5.18 12.17 17.54
CA ILE A 365 6.20 12.01 16.51
C ILE A 365 7.59 12.26 17.11
N GLU A 366 7.78 13.36 17.82
CA GLU A 366 9.08 13.68 18.44
C GLU A 366 9.48 12.65 19.50
N GLU A 367 8.52 12.19 20.31
CA GLU A 367 8.75 11.13 21.28
C GLU A 367 9.18 9.81 20.59
N THR A 368 8.57 9.48 19.45
CA THR A 368 8.94 8.30 18.66
C THR A 368 10.36 8.42 18.10
N LYS A 369 10.73 9.60 17.58
CA LYS A 369 12.07 9.89 17.05
C LYS A 369 13.13 9.78 18.15
N GLN A 370 12.85 10.33 19.34
CA GLN A 370 13.76 10.31 20.49
C GLN A 370 13.94 8.90 21.04
N LYS A 371 12.85 8.14 21.20
CA LYS A 371 12.88 6.81 21.83
C LYS A 371 13.18 5.67 20.86
N LYS A 372 13.21 5.94 19.55
CA LYS A 372 13.44 4.96 18.48
C LYS A 372 12.48 3.76 18.55
N ARG A 373 11.25 4.01 19.03
CA ARG A 373 10.15 3.03 19.05
C ARG A 373 8.81 3.73 19.18
N ILE A 374 7.77 3.10 18.65
CA ILE A 374 6.39 3.58 18.79
C ILE A 374 5.85 3.13 20.16
N ILE A 375 5.49 4.09 21.02
CA ILE A 375 4.90 3.77 22.33
C ILE A 375 3.41 3.47 22.23
N ASN A 376 2.69 4.27 21.43
CA ASN A 376 1.25 4.14 21.28
C ASN A 376 0.88 4.07 19.80
N TYR A 377 0.83 2.85 19.25
CA TYR A 377 0.53 2.60 17.83
C TYR A 377 -0.78 3.24 17.38
N ARG A 378 -1.82 3.21 18.21
CA ARG A 378 -3.12 3.79 17.84
C ARG A 378 -3.01 5.29 17.63
N LYS A 379 -2.41 6.01 18.58
CA LYS A 379 -2.24 7.47 18.48
C LYS A 379 -1.25 7.83 17.37
N PHE A 380 -0.13 7.11 17.29
CA PHE A 380 0.89 7.30 16.25
C PHE A 380 0.32 7.12 14.84
N HIS A 381 -0.40 6.03 14.58
CA HIS A 381 -1.04 5.82 13.28
C HIS A 381 -2.09 6.87 12.97
N ASN A 382 -2.87 7.34 13.95
CA ASN A 382 -3.79 8.46 13.70
C ASN A 382 -3.08 9.73 13.23
N CYS A 383 -1.87 10.00 13.75
CA CYS A 383 -1.06 11.12 13.32
C CYS A 383 -0.50 10.93 11.90
N VAL A 384 0.09 9.76 11.63
CA VAL A 384 0.58 9.41 10.28
C VAL A 384 -0.52 9.57 9.23
N ARG A 385 -1.76 9.16 9.55
CA ARG A 385 -2.92 9.29 8.67
C ARG A 385 -3.24 10.73 8.27
N ILE A 386 -3.04 11.71 9.16
CA ILE A 386 -3.24 13.14 8.85
C ILE A 386 -2.27 13.54 7.74
N TYR A 387 -0.99 13.26 7.94
CA TYR A 387 0.08 13.64 7.02
C TYR A 387 -0.03 12.90 5.68
N ASN A 388 -0.30 11.60 5.71
CA ASN A 388 -0.51 10.81 4.49
C ASN A 388 -1.71 11.31 3.69
N SER A 389 -2.79 11.72 4.34
CA SER A 389 -3.97 12.25 3.64
C SER A 389 -3.65 13.56 2.92
N TYR A 390 -2.84 14.43 3.53
CA TYR A 390 -2.36 15.64 2.86
C TYR A 390 -1.46 15.29 1.67
N MET A 391 -0.43 14.46 1.86
CA MET A 391 0.50 14.10 0.79
C MET A 391 -0.20 13.39 -0.36
N ALA A 392 -1.16 12.49 -0.08
CA ALA A 392 -1.98 11.83 -1.08
C ALA A 392 -2.83 12.82 -1.89
N SER A 393 -3.24 13.95 -1.30
CA SER A 393 -3.96 15.00 -2.03
C SER A 393 -3.06 15.81 -2.98
N LYS A 394 -1.74 15.59 -2.94
CA LYS A 394 -0.72 16.30 -3.73
C LYS A 394 -0.02 15.38 -4.74
N LEU A 395 -0.29 14.07 -4.68
CA LEU A 395 -0.07 13.14 -5.78
C LEU A 395 -1.09 13.41 -6.89
#